data_AF-A0A7Y5ATF6-F1
#
_entry.id   AF-A0A7Y5ATF6-F1
#
_cell.length_a   1.000
_cell.length_b   1.000
_cell.length_c   1.000
_cell.angle_alpha   90.00
_cell.angle_beta   90.00
_cell.angle_gamma   90.00
#
_symmetry.space_group_name_H-M   'P 1'
#
loop_
_entity.id
_entity.type
_entity.pdbx_description
1 polymer ?
#
loop_
_entity_poly.entity_id
_entity_poly.type
_entity_poly.pdbx_seq_one_letter_code
_entity_poly.pdbx_strand_id
1 'polypeptide(L)'
;MPKKHFIIVGDITDGLIIDKDGQPSQAFNAFVEHAIQKDLATNTVKAYAEHVYRFLNYIYRAIEITTAIVDKHYLRQIIYSYSSYLIHGVDSPNELARKIATENKRTKKLQVSSIGPIDNAITYFIRLGELIQSEEGPYAISPLLEAISSPRSLAEKSKMKANSMLAGVLRGGLSDIERVKYGISTLQIGGKKAKQSKKYITRSVDLEVIADVIEASPGNTP
;
A
#
# COMPACT_ATOMS: atom_id res chain seq x y z
N MET A 1 -27.07 13.96 -6.73
CA MET A 1 -25.63 14.31 -6.84
C MET A 1 -24.85 13.51 -5.82
N PRO A 2 -23.57 13.15 -6.07
CA PRO A 2 -22.75 12.48 -5.06
C PRO A 2 -22.69 13.33 -3.79
N LYS A 3 -23.06 12.76 -2.64
CA LYS A 3 -23.00 13.46 -1.35
C LYS A 3 -21.54 13.59 -0.93
N LYS A 4 -20.91 14.72 -1.25
CA LYS A 4 -19.56 15.04 -0.81
C LYS A 4 -19.60 15.63 0.60
N HIS A 5 -18.71 15.18 1.45
CA HIS A 5 -18.51 15.77 2.77
C HIS A 5 -17.53 16.94 2.71
N PHE A 6 -16.48 16.80 1.90
CA PHE A 6 -15.51 17.87 1.70
C PHE A 6 -15.69 18.55 0.35
N ILE A 7 -15.53 19.87 0.33
CA ILE A 7 -15.56 20.72 -0.86
C ILE A 7 -14.20 21.40 -0.97
N ILE A 8 -13.66 21.45 -2.19
CA ILE A 8 -12.41 22.17 -2.48
C ILE A 8 -12.74 23.65 -2.67
N VAL A 9 -12.01 24.52 -1.98
CA VAL A 9 -12.04 25.98 -2.15
C VAL A 9 -10.68 26.40 -2.70
N GLY A 10 -10.65 26.85 -3.96
CA GLY A 10 -9.41 27.19 -4.68
C GLY A 10 -8.84 26.04 -5.52
N ASP A 11 -7.53 26.09 -5.82
CA ASP A 11 -6.80 24.92 -6.34
C ASP A 11 -6.54 23.93 -5.20
N ILE A 12 -6.38 22.64 -5.50
CA ILE A 12 -6.16 21.61 -4.50
C ILE A 12 -4.74 21.63 -3.92
N THR A 13 -3.78 22.30 -4.57
CA THR A 13 -2.41 22.46 -4.07
C THR A 13 -2.22 23.69 -3.19
N ASP A 14 -2.98 24.75 -3.44
CA ASP A 14 -2.78 26.06 -2.81
C ASP A 14 -4.03 26.53 -2.02
N GLY A 15 -5.13 25.81 -2.18
CA GLY A 15 -6.40 26.04 -1.51
C GLY A 15 -6.63 25.06 -0.37
N LEU A 16 -7.87 25.01 0.09
CA LEU A 16 -8.26 24.27 1.29
C LEU A 16 -9.49 23.40 1.02
N ILE A 17 -9.57 22.28 1.74
CA ILE A 17 -10.82 21.51 1.76
C ILE A 17 -11.59 21.91 3.02
N ILE A 18 -12.85 22.28 2.82
CA ILE A 18 -13.79 22.55 3.91
C ILE A 18 -14.75 21.38 4.07
N ASP A 19 -15.11 21.07 5.31
CA ASP A 19 -16.19 20.14 5.62
C ASP A 19 -17.58 20.78 5.38
N LYS A 20 -18.64 20.04 5.70
CA LYS A 20 -20.03 20.50 5.55
C LYS A 20 -20.38 21.68 6.46
N ASP A 21 -19.63 21.85 7.55
CA ASP A 21 -19.83 22.90 8.55
C ASP A 21 -18.95 24.14 8.25
N GLY A 22 -18.20 24.11 7.14
CA GLY A 22 -17.34 25.19 6.69
C GLY A 22 -15.97 25.23 7.37
N GLN A 23 -15.61 24.21 8.16
CA GLN A 23 -14.32 24.14 8.82
C GLN A 23 -13.24 23.55 7.91
N PRO A 24 -12.02 24.11 7.89
CA PRO A 24 -10.93 23.59 7.09
C PRO A 24 -10.38 22.28 7.68
N SER A 25 -10.07 21.32 6.83
CA SER A 25 -9.40 20.09 7.26
C SER A 25 -7.91 20.34 7.51
N GLN A 26 -7.53 20.49 8.78
CA GLN A 26 -6.14 20.70 9.19
C GLN A 26 -5.22 19.56 8.72
N ALA A 27 -5.68 18.30 8.85
CA ALA A 27 -4.89 17.14 8.43
C ALA A 27 -4.58 17.13 6.93
N PHE A 28 -5.55 17.53 6.09
CA PHE A 28 -5.33 17.63 4.65
C PHE A 28 -4.36 18.75 4.29
N ASN A 29 -4.52 19.92 4.91
CA ASN A 29 -3.64 21.06 4.64
C ASN A 29 -2.20 20.74 5.05
N ALA A 30 -2.00 20.19 6.26
CA ALA A 30 -0.68 19.74 6.73
C ALA A 30 -0.04 18.72 5.77
N PHE A 31 -0.84 17.83 5.18
CA PHE A 31 -0.37 16.90 4.17
C PHE A 31 0.12 17.57 2.89
N VAL A 32 -0.63 18.53 2.35
CA VAL A 32 -0.25 19.24 1.14
C VAL A 32 1.01 20.08 1.39
N GLU A 33 1.06 20.81 2.50
CA GLU A 33 2.23 21.59 2.91
C GLU A 33 3.47 20.70 3.05
N HIS A 34 3.35 19.58 3.76
CA HIS A 34 4.47 18.66 3.95
C HIS A 34 4.88 17.97 2.62
N ALA A 35 3.94 17.76 1.69
CA ALA A 35 4.27 17.27 0.34
C ALA A 35 5.08 18.30 -0.47
N ILE A 36 4.75 19.59 -0.36
CA ILE A 36 5.49 20.69 -0.99
C ILE A 36 6.87 20.84 -0.36
N GLN A 37 6.96 20.81 0.96
CA GLN A 37 8.24 20.91 1.70
C GLN A 37 9.21 19.75 1.39
N LYS A 38 8.69 18.60 0.96
CA LYS A 38 9.50 17.48 0.47
C LYS A 38 9.97 17.61 -0.98
N ASP A 39 9.80 18.78 -1.59
CA ASP A 39 10.15 19.08 -2.99
C ASP A 39 9.55 18.07 -3.98
N LEU A 40 8.34 17.56 -3.70
CA LEU A 40 7.62 16.75 -4.67
C LEU A 40 7.25 17.63 -5.86
N ALA A 41 7.39 17.08 -7.07
CA ALA A 41 6.97 17.78 -8.28
C ALA A 41 5.50 18.21 -8.18
N THR A 42 5.17 19.43 -8.61
CA THR A 42 3.83 20.04 -8.48
C THR A 42 2.71 19.14 -8.98
N ASN A 43 2.92 18.46 -10.12
CA ASN A 43 1.94 17.51 -10.66
C ASN A 43 1.71 16.30 -9.74
N THR A 44 2.74 15.86 -9.02
CA THR A 44 2.65 14.78 -8.03
C THR A 44 1.88 15.24 -6.81
N VAL A 45 2.18 16.44 -6.29
CA VAL A 45 1.43 17.04 -5.17
C VAL A 45 -0.04 17.13 -5.51
N LYS A 46 -0.38 17.69 -6.68
CA LYS A 46 -1.75 17.82 -7.16
C LYS A 46 -2.46 16.46 -7.25
N ALA A 47 -1.83 15.48 -7.89
CA ALA A 47 -2.39 14.14 -8.01
C ALA A 47 -2.63 13.48 -6.65
N TYR A 48 -1.67 13.63 -5.72
CA TYR A 48 -1.75 13.05 -4.39
C TYR A 48 -2.85 13.72 -3.56
N ALA A 49 -2.92 15.04 -3.59
CA ALA A 49 -3.98 15.80 -2.95
C ALA A 49 -5.37 15.40 -3.48
N GLU A 50 -5.52 15.19 -4.80
CA GLU A 50 -6.78 14.71 -5.38
C GLU A 50 -7.15 13.31 -4.92
N HIS A 51 -6.17 12.41 -4.80
CA HIS A 51 -6.38 11.05 -4.31
C HIS A 51 -6.82 11.05 -2.85
N VAL A 52 -6.14 11.83 -2.00
CA VAL A 52 -6.48 11.97 -0.57
C VAL A 52 -7.86 12.61 -0.41
N TYR A 53 -8.17 13.66 -1.16
CA TYR A 53 -9.50 14.30 -1.12
C TYR A 53 -10.63 13.32 -1.46
N ARG A 54 -10.47 12.50 -2.51
CA ARG A 54 -11.46 11.47 -2.88
C ARG A 54 -11.55 10.37 -1.84
N PHE A 55 -10.43 10.02 -1.22
CA PHE A 55 -10.37 9.04 -0.14
C PHE A 55 -11.11 9.55 1.11
N LEU A 56 -10.86 10.76 1.57
CA LEU A 56 -11.54 11.37 2.72
C LEU A 56 -13.06 11.41 2.52
N ASN A 57 -13.53 11.84 1.35
CA ASN A 57 -14.97 11.81 1.04
C ASN A 57 -15.56 10.39 1.10
N TYR A 58 -14.80 9.38 0.68
CA TYR A 58 -15.23 7.99 0.78
C TYR A 58 -15.30 7.53 2.24
N ILE A 59 -14.28 7.81 3.04
CA ILE A 59 -14.23 7.43 4.46
C ILE A 59 -15.39 8.05 5.22
N TYR A 60 -15.63 9.35 5.07
CA TYR A 60 -16.75 10.01 5.74
C TYR A 60 -18.08 9.44 5.31
N ARG A 61 -18.26 9.17 4.00
CA ARG A 61 -19.51 8.56 3.53
C ARG A 61 -19.69 7.15 4.10
N ALA A 62 -18.61 6.37 4.17
CA ALA A 62 -18.63 5.04 4.76
C ALA A 62 -19.00 5.06 6.24
N ILE A 63 -18.51 6.05 7.00
CA ILE A 63 -18.89 6.25 8.41
C ILE A 63 -20.36 6.65 8.51
N GLU A 64 -20.85 7.60 7.70
CA GLU A 64 -22.25 8.07 7.71
C GLU A 64 -23.27 6.94 7.46
N ILE A 65 -22.94 5.96 6.61
CA ILE A 65 -23.85 4.85 6.29
C ILE A 65 -23.65 3.63 7.17
N THR A 66 -22.57 3.61 7.97
CA THR A 66 -22.31 2.56 8.94
C THR A 66 -23.12 2.86 10.20
N THR A 67 -23.97 1.93 10.61
CA THR A 67 -24.76 2.04 11.84
C THR A 67 -24.02 1.52 13.08
N ALA A 68 -22.92 0.80 12.88
CA ALA A 68 -22.07 0.28 13.96
C ALA A 68 -21.15 1.36 14.52
N ILE A 69 -20.75 1.20 15.80
CA ILE A 69 -19.68 1.98 16.40
C ILE A 69 -18.40 1.72 15.60
N VAL A 70 -17.84 2.78 15.03
CA VAL A 70 -16.60 2.69 14.24
C VAL A 70 -15.43 2.66 15.20
N ASP A 71 -15.05 1.46 15.61
CA ASP A 71 -13.77 1.24 16.28
C ASP A 71 -12.60 1.24 15.27
N LYS A 72 -11.38 1.13 15.79
CA LYS A 72 -10.17 1.10 14.96
C LYS A 72 -10.17 -0.06 13.96
N HIS A 73 -10.63 -1.24 14.36
CA HIS A 73 -10.63 -2.42 13.50
C HIS A 73 -11.59 -2.23 12.33
N TYR A 74 -12.78 -1.71 12.61
CA TYR A 74 -13.79 -1.41 11.62
C TYR A 74 -13.32 -0.29 10.68
N LEU A 75 -12.66 0.75 11.20
CA LEU A 75 -12.05 1.79 10.36
C LEU A 75 -11.04 1.21 9.37
N ARG A 76 -10.22 0.23 9.78
CA ARG A 76 -9.33 -0.48 8.85
C ARG A 76 -10.10 -1.20 7.76
N GLN A 77 -11.19 -1.91 8.11
CA GLN A 77 -12.03 -2.59 7.12
C GLN A 77 -12.61 -1.61 6.09
N ILE A 78 -13.05 -0.43 6.54
CA ILE A 78 -13.52 0.66 5.66
C ILE A 78 -12.39 1.11 4.72
N ILE A 79 -11.18 1.32 5.26
CA ILE A 79 -10.02 1.74 4.46
C ILE A 79 -9.69 0.69 3.40
N TYR A 80 -9.70 -0.60 3.77
CA TYR A 80 -9.44 -1.70 2.84
C TYR A 80 -10.54 -1.86 1.79
N SER A 81 -11.81 -1.56 2.11
CA SER A 81 -12.88 -1.60 1.11
C SER A 81 -12.75 -0.51 0.04
N TYR A 82 -11.92 0.52 0.28
CA TYR A 82 -11.66 1.56 -0.72
C TYR A 82 -11.01 1.01 -1.98
N SER A 83 -10.11 0.01 -1.89
CA SER A 83 -9.51 -0.59 -3.09
C SER A 83 -10.58 -1.28 -3.94
N SER A 84 -11.53 -1.99 -3.30
CA SER A 84 -12.67 -2.62 -3.97
C SER A 84 -13.56 -1.58 -4.65
N TYR A 85 -13.83 -0.45 -3.98
CA TYR A 85 -14.56 0.69 -4.54
C TYR A 85 -13.87 1.26 -5.80
N LEU A 86 -12.54 1.39 -5.78
CA LEU A 86 -11.77 1.92 -6.90
C LEU A 86 -11.76 0.97 -8.11
N ILE A 87 -11.52 -0.33 -7.86
CA ILE A 87 -11.35 -1.34 -8.92
C ILE A 87 -12.69 -1.72 -9.55
N HIS A 88 -13.69 -1.97 -8.73
CA HIS A 88 -14.92 -2.61 -9.18
C HIS A 88 -16.11 -1.64 -9.32
N GLY A 89 -16.07 -0.48 -8.66
CA GLY A 89 -17.16 0.49 -8.71
C GLY A 89 -18.48 -0.12 -8.23
N VAL A 90 -19.55 0.10 -9.01
CA VAL A 90 -20.90 -0.47 -8.73
C VAL A 90 -20.93 -2.00 -8.70
N ASP A 91 -19.96 -2.68 -9.32
CA ASP A 91 -19.86 -4.14 -9.33
C ASP A 91 -19.00 -4.68 -8.18
N SER A 92 -18.74 -3.87 -7.15
CA SER A 92 -17.89 -4.25 -6.03
C SER A 92 -18.44 -5.46 -5.27
N PRO A 93 -17.62 -6.49 -5.00
CA PRO A 93 -18.03 -7.62 -4.15
C PRO A 93 -18.25 -7.19 -2.70
N ASN A 94 -17.53 -6.18 -2.23
CA ASN A 94 -17.74 -5.59 -0.92
C ASN A 94 -19.00 -4.70 -0.93
N GLU A 95 -19.93 -4.98 -0.01
CA GLU A 95 -21.24 -4.34 0.08
C GLU A 95 -21.15 -2.84 0.37
N LEU A 96 -20.31 -2.44 1.33
CA LEU A 96 -20.11 -1.04 1.70
C LEU A 96 -19.58 -0.24 0.51
N ALA A 97 -18.54 -0.75 -0.15
CA ALA A 97 -17.97 -0.15 -1.35
C ALA A 97 -18.98 -0.08 -2.50
N ARG A 98 -19.79 -1.13 -2.70
CA ARG A 98 -20.84 -1.16 -3.73
C ARG A 98 -21.90 -0.11 -3.46
N LYS A 99 -22.40 -0.01 -2.22
CA LYS A 99 -23.41 0.97 -1.81
C LYS A 99 -22.94 2.40 -2.09
N ILE A 100 -21.73 2.75 -1.67
CA ILE A 100 -21.15 4.08 -1.91
C ILE A 100 -20.93 4.32 -3.42
N ALA A 101 -20.47 3.31 -4.17
CA ALA A 101 -20.29 3.43 -5.61
C ALA A 101 -21.61 3.68 -6.36
N THR A 102 -22.69 3.01 -5.95
CA THR A 102 -24.03 3.20 -6.52
C THR A 102 -24.55 4.61 -6.24
N GLU A 103 -24.43 5.11 -5.01
CA GLU A 103 -24.81 6.48 -4.65
C GLU A 103 -24.02 7.53 -5.45
N ASN A 104 -22.74 7.29 -5.67
CA ASN A 104 -21.86 8.15 -6.45
C ASN A 104 -21.94 7.93 -7.97
N LYS A 105 -22.80 7.00 -8.43
CA LYS A 105 -22.92 6.60 -9.85
C LYS A 105 -21.58 6.23 -10.49
N ARG A 106 -20.68 5.63 -9.72
CA ARG A 106 -19.32 5.29 -10.16
C ARG A 106 -19.31 3.97 -10.94
N THR A 107 -19.54 4.06 -12.24
CA THR A 107 -19.47 2.91 -13.16
C THR A 107 -18.06 2.63 -13.69
N LYS A 108 -17.18 3.65 -13.69
CA LYS A 108 -15.82 3.53 -14.21
C LYS A 108 -14.90 2.77 -13.25
N LYS A 109 -14.40 1.64 -13.75
CA LYS A 109 -13.39 0.79 -13.09
C LYS A 109 -12.00 1.36 -13.32
N LEU A 110 -11.15 1.34 -12.30
CA LEU A 110 -9.73 1.67 -12.46
C LEU A 110 -8.95 0.42 -12.83
N GLN A 111 -7.91 0.61 -13.64
CA GLN A 111 -6.93 -0.45 -13.85
C GLN A 111 -6.12 -0.67 -12.56
N VAL A 112 -5.72 -1.91 -12.32
CA VAL A 112 -4.92 -2.30 -11.14
C VAL A 112 -3.59 -1.54 -11.09
N SER A 113 -3.02 -1.21 -12.26
CA SER A 113 -1.80 -0.40 -12.39
C SER A 113 -1.96 1.01 -11.79
N SER A 114 -3.17 1.58 -11.83
CA SER A 114 -3.46 2.92 -11.29
C SER A 114 -3.60 2.95 -9.77
N ILE A 115 -3.64 1.79 -9.11
CA ILE A 115 -3.77 1.71 -7.64
C ILE A 115 -2.48 2.15 -6.95
N GLY A 116 -1.32 1.82 -7.51
CA GLY A 116 -0.03 2.09 -6.87
C GLY A 116 0.17 3.55 -6.45
N PRO A 117 -0.03 4.53 -7.36
CA PRO A 117 0.04 5.95 -7.01
C PRO A 117 -1.00 6.38 -5.97
N ILE A 118 -2.22 5.87 -6.05
CA ILE A 118 -3.30 6.18 -5.10
C ILE A 118 -2.97 5.63 -3.70
N ASP A 119 -2.51 4.38 -3.65
CA ASP A 119 -2.13 3.68 -2.42
C ASP A 119 -0.96 4.40 -1.73
N ASN A 120 0.05 4.84 -2.50
CA ASN A 120 1.16 5.62 -1.99
C ASN A 120 0.70 6.96 -1.40
N ALA A 121 -0.18 7.69 -2.10
CA ALA A 121 -0.71 8.97 -1.60
C ALA A 121 -1.48 8.82 -0.29
N ILE A 122 -2.36 7.81 -0.20
CA ILE A 122 -3.17 7.54 1.00
C ILE A 122 -2.31 7.05 2.15
N THR A 123 -1.37 6.14 1.87
CA THR A 123 -0.42 5.65 2.87
C THR A 123 0.40 6.80 3.42
N TYR A 124 0.91 7.67 2.55
CA TYR A 124 1.67 8.85 2.98
C TYR A 124 0.84 9.77 3.87
N PHE A 125 -0.41 10.06 3.48
CA PHE A 125 -1.33 10.86 4.29
C PHE A 125 -1.56 10.27 5.68
N ILE A 126 -1.90 8.97 5.77
CA ILE A 126 -2.15 8.29 7.05
C ILE A 126 -0.91 8.30 7.93
N ARG A 127 0.27 8.00 7.36
CA ARG A 127 1.53 7.97 8.10
C ARG A 127 1.94 9.33 8.63
N LEU A 128 1.70 10.40 7.86
CA LEU A 128 1.95 11.75 8.34
C LEU A 128 1.04 12.08 9.52
N GLY A 129 -0.24 11.72 9.47
CA GLY A 129 -1.16 11.90 10.59
C GLY A 129 -0.73 11.12 11.84
N GLU A 130 -0.28 9.86 11.67
CA GLU A 130 0.30 9.07 12.78
C GLU A 130 1.54 9.74 13.38
N LEU A 131 2.40 10.35 12.56
CA LEU A 131 3.59 11.05 13.02
C LEU A 131 3.24 12.31 13.81
N ILE A 132 2.37 13.16 13.28
CA ILE A 132 1.92 14.39 13.95
C ILE A 132 1.29 14.05 15.31
N GLN A 133 0.42 13.04 15.34
CA GLN A 133 -0.18 12.57 16.58
C GLN A 133 0.88 12.06 17.59
N SER A 134 1.99 11.49 17.12
CA SER A 134 3.05 10.97 18.00
C SER A 134 3.85 12.08 18.67
N GLU A 135 3.91 13.24 18.02
CA GLU A 135 4.60 14.42 18.54
C GLU A 135 3.73 15.16 19.57
N GLU A 136 2.41 15.08 19.46
CA GLU A 136 1.45 15.79 20.30
C GLU A 136 1.16 15.12 21.67
N GLY A 137 1.60 13.88 21.91
CA GLY A 137 1.35 13.24 23.22
C GLY A 137 2.15 11.97 23.52
N PRO A 138 2.23 11.58 24.81
CA PRO A 138 3.06 10.44 25.28
C PRO A 138 2.44 9.06 25.01
N TYR A 139 1.33 8.99 24.28
CA TYR A 139 0.60 7.73 24.08
C TYR A 139 1.20 6.92 22.94
N ALA A 140 1.38 5.61 23.18
CA ALA A 140 1.83 4.68 22.15
C ALA A 140 0.81 4.63 21.00
N ILE A 141 1.17 5.19 19.86
CA ILE A 141 0.32 5.16 18.67
C ILE A 141 0.34 3.76 18.10
N SER A 142 -0.82 3.11 18.18
CA SER A 142 -1.03 1.88 17.43
C SER A 142 -1.26 2.27 15.97
N PRO A 143 -0.44 1.80 15.01
CA PRO A 143 -0.55 2.20 13.60
C PRO A 143 -1.88 1.75 13.00
N LEU A 144 -2.45 2.55 12.10
CA LEU A 144 -3.71 2.26 11.43
C LEU A 144 -3.52 1.26 10.30
N LEU A 145 -2.41 1.31 9.57
CA LEU A 145 -2.07 0.33 8.54
C LEU A 145 -1.07 -0.71 9.06
N GLU A 146 -1.30 -1.97 8.74
CA GLU A 146 -0.36 -3.05 9.07
C GLU A 146 0.84 -3.06 8.13
N ALA A 147 2.02 -3.28 8.71
CA ALA A 147 3.25 -3.50 7.97
C ALA A 147 3.25 -4.92 7.40
N ILE A 148 3.34 -5.06 6.08
CA ILE A 148 3.56 -6.37 5.45
C ILE A 148 4.98 -6.40 4.91
N SER A 149 5.81 -7.25 5.51
CA SER A 149 7.14 -7.52 5.00
C SER A 149 7.09 -8.59 3.92
N SER A 150 7.89 -8.41 2.87
CA SER A 150 8.00 -9.36 1.77
C SER A 150 9.44 -9.38 1.26
N PRO A 151 9.96 -10.55 0.84
CA PRO A 151 11.30 -10.61 0.26
C PRO A 151 11.33 -9.83 -1.05
N ARG A 152 12.41 -9.07 -1.27
CA ARG A 152 12.62 -8.38 -2.56
C ARG A 152 12.86 -9.37 -3.68
N SER A 153 12.32 -9.07 -4.86
CA SER A 153 12.53 -9.86 -6.06
C SER A 153 13.97 -9.75 -6.56
N LEU A 154 14.43 -10.74 -7.34
CA LEU A 154 15.77 -10.74 -7.91
C LEU A 154 16.02 -9.53 -8.83
N ALA A 155 15.01 -9.12 -9.59
CA ALA A 155 15.09 -7.94 -10.45
C ALA A 155 15.29 -6.65 -9.63
N GLU A 156 14.59 -6.51 -8.50
CA GLU A 156 14.77 -5.38 -7.57
C GLU A 156 16.16 -5.40 -6.94
N LYS A 157 16.63 -6.57 -6.46
CA LYS A 157 17.99 -6.71 -5.91
C LYS A 157 19.06 -6.33 -6.95
N SER A 158 18.87 -6.72 -8.20
CA SER A 158 19.78 -6.36 -9.31
C SER A 158 19.78 -4.85 -9.58
N LYS A 159 18.61 -4.21 -9.61
CA LYS A 159 18.51 -2.74 -9.79
C LYS A 159 19.14 -1.98 -8.64
N MET A 160 18.97 -2.45 -7.40
CA MET A 160 19.61 -1.84 -6.24
C MET A 160 21.13 -1.89 -6.33
N LYS A 161 21.69 -3.03 -6.75
CA LYS A 161 23.14 -3.16 -6.97
C LYS A 161 23.63 -2.26 -8.10
N ALA A 162 22.85 -2.10 -9.17
CA ALA A 162 23.21 -1.22 -10.28
C ALA A 162 23.16 0.27 -9.90
N ASN A 163 22.22 0.67 -9.05
CA ASN A 163 21.98 2.08 -8.71
C ASN A 163 22.61 2.52 -7.38
N SER A 164 23.16 1.59 -6.59
CA SER A 164 23.80 1.88 -5.32
C SER A 164 25.12 1.14 -5.21
N MET A 165 26.20 1.92 -5.26
CA MET A 165 27.56 1.40 -5.11
C MET A 165 27.73 0.71 -3.73
N LEU A 166 27.14 1.29 -2.67
CA LEU A 166 27.11 0.69 -1.32
C LEU A 166 26.40 -0.67 -1.28
N ALA A 167 25.36 -0.88 -2.08
CA ALA A 167 24.65 -2.16 -2.14
C ALA A 167 25.48 -3.29 -2.80
N GLY A 168 26.51 -2.93 -3.59
CA GLY A 168 27.44 -3.89 -4.20
C GLY A 168 28.62 -4.27 -3.30
N VAL A 169 29.06 -3.35 -2.42
CA VAL A 169 30.27 -3.52 -1.60
C VAL A 169 29.99 -4.23 -0.26
N LEU A 170 28.77 -4.11 0.29
CA LEU A 170 28.39 -4.79 1.53
C LEU A 170 27.99 -6.26 1.25
N ARG A 171 28.79 -7.22 1.74
CA ARG A 171 28.50 -8.67 1.64
C ARG A 171 27.19 -9.00 2.37
N GLY A 172 26.18 -9.44 1.63
CA GLY A 172 24.81 -9.66 2.16
C GLY A 172 24.04 -8.36 2.46
N GLY A 173 24.56 -7.19 2.07
CA GLY A 173 24.03 -5.87 2.43
C GLY A 173 22.68 -5.52 1.81
N LEU A 174 22.32 -4.22 1.81
CA LEU A 174 21.06 -3.53 1.43
C LEU A 174 20.05 -4.31 0.56
N SER A 175 20.50 -5.14 -0.38
CA SER A 175 19.73 -6.14 -1.12
C SER A 175 18.98 -7.21 -0.30
N ASP A 176 19.39 -7.56 0.92
CA ASP A 176 18.70 -8.55 1.78
C ASP A 176 17.69 -7.94 2.76
N ILE A 177 17.56 -6.61 2.78
CA ILE A 177 16.53 -5.94 3.57
C ILE A 177 15.15 -6.27 2.98
N GLU A 178 14.24 -6.73 3.84
CA GLU A 178 12.86 -7.01 3.45
C GLU A 178 12.15 -5.74 2.97
N ARG A 179 11.28 -5.90 1.97
CA ARG A 179 10.40 -4.83 1.53
C ARG A 179 9.22 -4.77 2.48
N VAL A 180 9.18 -3.74 3.31
CA VAL A 180 7.99 -3.39 4.09
C VAL A 180 7.05 -2.58 3.22
N LYS A 181 5.80 -3.03 3.10
CA LYS A 181 4.72 -2.31 2.44
C LYS A 181 3.65 -1.96 3.46
N TYR A 182 3.12 -0.76 3.30
CA TYR A 182 1.89 -0.29 3.92
C TYR A 182 0.95 0.05 2.78
N GLY A 183 -0.34 -0.21 2.93
CA GLY A 183 -1.28 0.19 1.89
C GLY A 183 -2.65 -0.43 2.00
N ILE A 184 -3.62 0.24 1.40
CA ILE A 184 -5.01 -0.17 1.29
C ILE A 184 -5.19 -1.40 0.38
N SER A 185 -4.21 -1.64 -0.50
CA SER A 185 -4.23 -2.75 -1.48
C SER A 185 -3.67 -4.06 -0.93
N THR A 186 -3.03 -4.02 0.24
CA THR A 186 -2.19 -5.10 0.74
C THR A 186 -2.97 -6.37 1.13
N LEU A 187 -4.23 -6.26 1.54
CA LEU A 187 -5.08 -7.43 1.83
C LEU A 187 -5.61 -8.15 0.58
N GLN A 188 -5.74 -7.46 -0.56
CA GLN A 188 -6.29 -8.08 -1.77
C GLN A 188 -5.27 -8.92 -2.56
N ILE A 189 -3.99 -8.80 -2.25
CA ILE A 189 -2.91 -9.56 -2.90
C ILE A 189 -2.66 -10.91 -2.20
N GLY A 190 -3.35 -11.20 -1.09
CA GLY A 190 -3.29 -12.49 -0.39
C GLY A 190 -3.84 -13.70 -1.17
N GLY A 191 -4.50 -13.48 -2.31
CA GLY A 191 -5.09 -14.54 -3.14
C GLY A 191 -4.12 -15.26 -4.08
N LYS A 192 -2.92 -14.74 -4.30
CA LYS A 192 -1.88 -15.48 -5.03
C LYS A 192 -0.93 -16.08 -4.02
N LYS A 193 -1.20 -17.34 -3.61
CA LYS A 193 -0.14 -18.24 -3.15
C LYS A 193 1.00 -18.04 -4.15
N ALA A 194 2.11 -17.46 -3.71
CA ALA A 194 3.30 -17.38 -4.54
C ALA A 194 3.54 -18.82 -5.01
N LYS A 195 3.46 -19.06 -6.33
CA LYS A 195 3.92 -20.33 -6.90
C LYS A 195 5.33 -20.49 -6.34
N GLN A 196 5.52 -21.40 -5.40
CA GLN A 196 6.84 -21.79 -4.96
C GLN A 196 7.53 -22.27 -6.23
N SER A 197 8.38 -21.43 -6.82
CA SER A 197 9.30 -21.90 -7.83
C SER A 197 10.10 -23.00 -7.14
N LYS A 198 10.12 -24.20 -7.74
CA LYS A 198 10.90 -25.33 -7.23
C LYS A 198 12.32 -24.80 -6.99
N LYS A 199 12.70 -24.59 -5.74
CA LYS A 199 14.08 -24.28 -5.38
C LYS A 199 14.85 -25.57 -5.63
N TYR A 200 15.57 -25.63 -6.75
CA TYR A 200 16.61 -26.63 -6.92
C TYR A 200 17.72 -26.26 -5.94
N ILE A 201 17.72 -26.96 -4.81
CA ILE A 201 18.85 -26.94 -3.88
C ILE A 201 19.87 -27.89 -4.49
N THR A 202 20.98 -27.37 -4.99
CA THR A 202 22.16 -28.17 -5.26
C THR A 202 22.64 -28.66 -3.90
N ARG A 203 22.28 -29.90 -3.54
CA ARG A 203 22.93 -30.57 -2.42
C ARG A 203 24.32 -30.93 -2.90
N SER A 204 25.36 -30.42 -2.25
CA SER A 204 26.68 -31.01 -2.35
C SER A 204 26.54 -32.45 -1.86
N VAL A 205 26.72 -33.40 -2.77
CA VAL A 205 26.80 -34.82 -2.42
C VAL A 205 28.25 -35.05 -2.02
N ASP A 206 28.47 -35.60 -0.82
CA ASP A 206 29.83 -35.99 -0.40
C ASP A 206 30.39 -37.03 -1.38
N LEU A 207 31.64 -36.84 -1.78
CA LEU A 207 32.32 -37.66 -2.79
C LEU A 207 32.34 -39.16 -2.42
N GLU A 208 32.28 -39.47 -1.13
CA GLU A 208 32.19 -40.84 -0.60
C GLU A 208 30.92 -41.56 -1.08
N VAL A 209 29.77 -40.87 -1.13
CA VAL A 209 28.50 -41.42 -1.60
C VAL A 209 28.51 -41.68 -3.10
N ILE A 210 29.33 -40.94 -3.86
CA ILE A 210 29.50 -41.13 -5.29
C ILE A 210 30.34 -42.39 -5.55
N ALA A 211 31.34 -42.68 -4.73
CA ALA A 211 32.16 -43.89 -4.84
C ALA A 211 31.32 -45.15 -4.62
N ASP A 212 30.48 -45.18 -3.60
CA ASP A 212 29.58 -46.31 -3.31
C ASP A 212 28.58 -46.57 -4.45
N VAL A 213 28.09 -45.51 -5.10
CA VAL A 213 27.17 -45.61 -6.24
C VAL A 213 27.89 -46.09 -7.50
N ILE A 214 29.17 -45.75 -7.67
CA ILE A 214 30.00 -46.24 -8.78
C ILE A 214 30.33 -47.73 -8.59
N GLU A 215 30.65 -48.17 -7.36
CA GLU A 215 30.90 -49.59 -7.05
C GLU A 215 29.63 -50.45 -7.12
N ALA A 216 28.47 -49.91 -6.75
CA ALA A 216 27.18 -50.60 -6.86
C ALA A 216 26.62 -50.66 -8.30
N SER A 217 27.28 -50.04 -9.28
CA SER A 217 26.84 -50.04 -10.67
C SER A 217 27.25 -51.34 -11.37
N PRO A 218 26.31 -52.09 -11.99
CA PRO A 218 26.59 -53.37 -12.64
C PRO A 218 27.35 -53.12 -13.95
N GLY A 219 28.66 -52.94 -13.85
CA GLY A 219 29.53 -52.68 -15.00
C GLY A 219 31.03 -52.66 -14.69
N ASN A 220 31.44 -52.60 -13.42
CA ASN A 220 32.85 -52.69 -13.04
C ASN A 220 33.12 -54.01 -12.28
N THR A 221 33.43 -55.05 -13.05
CA THR A 221 34.32 -56.13 -12.57
C THR A 221 35.59 -56.02 -13.40
N PRO A 222 36.79 -56.18 -12.80
CA PRO A 222 38.07 -56.12 -13.52
C PRO A 222 38.21 -57.20 -14.58
#